data_AF-A0A5C1ABH9-F1
#
_entry.id   AF-A0A5C1ABH9-F1
#
_cell.length_a   1.000
_cell.length_b   1.000
_cell.length_c   1.000
_cell.angle_alpha   90.00
_cell.angle_beta   90.00
_cell.angle_gamma   90.00
#
_symmetry.space_group_name_H-M   'P 1'
#
loop_
_entity.id
_entity.type
_entity.pdbx_description
1 polymer ?
#
loop_
_entity_poly.entity_id
_entity_poly.type
_entity_poly.pdbx_seq_one_letter_code
_entity_poly.pdbx_strand_id
1 'polypeptide(L)'
;MCKIVDTIRDRPLLRVSLSLLVVTAVTVGVVLWPSKLPGPEPAADAPDFNSDDYGTSPDARSDDLAADLKLMWQTARGASTPQAIHAAERVFATVKLVGLTRQEVKDRIGDAKAFTDSQYNFPFYPTTGPVLVYRFDNGAWGGGQYNVRFDPDDRVIRVQYLMIE
;
A
#
# COMPACT_ATOMS: atom_id res chain seq x y z
N MET A 1 -34.78 2.71 -73.67
CA MET A 1 -33.88 2.05 -72.69
C MET A 1 -34.56 2.14 -71.33
N CYS A 2 -35.15 1.05 -70.82
CA CYS A 2 -34.62 0.24 -69.70
C CYS A 2 -34.31 1.09 -68.45
N LYS A 3 -34.80 0.84 -67.22
CA LYS A 3 -35.63 -0.24 -66.64
C LYS A 3 -35.80 0.10 -65.13
N ILE A 4 -36.66 -0.63 -64.42
CA ILE A 4 -36.65 -0.92 -62.96
C ILE A 4 -37.29 0.18 -62.08
N VAL A 5 -38.55 0.09 -61.64
CA VAL A 5 -39.26 -0.88 -60.75
C VAL A 5 -39.59 -0.20 -59.41
N ASP A 6 -40.86 -0.32 -59.08
CA ASP A 6 -41.60 0.02 -57.86
C ASP A 6 -40.91 -0.33 -56.53
N THR A 7 -41.32 0.35 -55.44
CA THR A 7 -42.12 -0.29 -54.36
C THR A 7 -42.00 0.45 -53.01
N ILE A 8 -43.11 1.09 -52.63
CA ILE A 8 -43.80 1.04 -51.32
C ILE A 8 -42.92 1.07 -50.05
N ARG A 9 -43.10 2.10 -49.19
CA ARG A 9 -43.87 1.97 -47.93
C ARG A 9 -43.96 3.30 -47.17
N ASP A 10 -45.17 3.85 -47.13
CA ASP A 10 -45.64 4.76 -46.09
C ASP A 10 -45.52 4.11 -44.70
N ARG A 11 -45.13 4.90 -43.67
CA ARG A 11 -45.94 5.11 -42.46
C ARG A 11 -45.35 6.15 -41.50
N PRO A 12 -46.21 6.79 -40.68
CA PRO A 12 -45.99 8.12 -40.14
C PRO A 12 -45.36 8.17 -38.75
N LEU A 13 -44.86 9.37 -38.46
CA LEU A 13 -44.42 9.95 -37.20
C LEU A 13 -45.31 9.59 -36.00
N LEU A 14 -44.71 9.07 -34.93
CA LEU A 14 -45.30 9.05 -33.59
C LEU A 14 -44.31 9.66 -32.60
N ARG A 15 -44.55 10.95 -32.33
CA ARG A 15 -44.07 11.66 -31.15
C ARG A 15 -44.68 10.99 -29.92
N VAL A 16 -43.86 10.64 -28.93
CA VAL A 16 -44.33 10.46 -27.55
C VAL A 16 -43.39 11.23 -26.64
N SER A 17 -43.91 12.35 -26.13
CA SER A 17 -43.28 13.18 -25.11
C SER A 17 -43.43 12.54 -23.72
N LEU A 18 -42.34 12.65 -22.95
CA LEU A 18 -42.23 12.97 -21.53
C LEU A 18 -43.46 12.73 -20.61
N SER A 19 -43.29 11.90 -19.57
CA SER A 19 -43.64 12.29 -18.19
C SER A 19 -42.99 11.36 -17.16
N LEU A 20 -42.39 12.05 -16.19
CA LEU A 20 -41.73 11.64 -14.96
C LEU A 20 -42.67 10.87 -14.01
N LEU A 21 -42.22 9.78 -13.38
CA LEU A 21 -42.73 9.38 -12.07
C LEU A 21 -41.64 8.72 -11.24
N VAL A 22 -41.16 9.48 -10.27
CA VAL A 22 -40.29 9.08 -9.17
C VAL A 22 -41.10 8.23 -8.21
N VAL A 23 -40.67 7.01 -7.92
CA VAL A 23 -41.02 6.32 -6.66
C VAL A 23 -39.75 5.70 -6.08
N THR A 24 -39.36 6.26 -4.95
CA THR A 24 -38.34 5.82 -4.00
C THR A 24 -38.73 4.49 -3.36
N ALA A 25 -37.81 3.51 -3.36
CA ALA A 25 -37.84 2.40 -2.42
C ALA A 25 -36.42 2.15 -1.89
N VAL A 26 -36.11 2.82 -0.78
CA VAL A 26 -34.99 2.49 0.10
C VAL A 26 -35.27 1.09 0.66
N THR A 27 -34.52 0.09 0.22
CA THR A 27 -34.41 -1.17 0.95
C THR A 27 -33.01 -1.26 1.53
N VAL A 28 -32.96 -0.95 2.82
CA VAL A 28 -31.86 -1.25 3.73
C VAL A 28 -31.69 -2.77 3.76
N GLY A 29 -30.81 -3.27 2.90
CA GLY A 29 -30.28 -4.61 2.98
C GLY A 29 -29.01 -4.60 3.80
N VAL A 30 -29.16 -4.65 5.13
CA VAL A 30 -28.07 -5.04 6.03
C VAL A 30 -27.69 -6.47 5.65
N VAL A 31 -26.67 -6.62 4.80
CA VAL A 31 -25.96 -7.88 4.68
C VAL A 31 -25.14 -7.99 5.96
N LEU A 32 -25.73 -8.69 6.93
CA LEU A 32 -25.03 -9.27 8.06
C LEU A 32 -23.86 -10.08 7.50
N TRP A 33 -22.65 -9.53 7.58
CA TRP A 33 -21.41 -10.26 7.33
C TRP A 33 -21.09 -11.02 8.61
N PRO A 34 -21.27 -12.35 8.69
CA PRO A 34 -20.74 -13.06 9.83
C PRO A 34 -19.27 -13.35 9.58
N SER A 35 -18.54 -13.32 10.69
CA SER A 35 -17.29 -14.03 10.94
C SER A 35 -16.02 -13.25 10.57
N LYS A 36 -15.36 -12.79 11.63
CA LYS A 36 -13.94 -13.10 11.87
C LYS A 36 -13.52 -14.29 11.01
N LEU A 37 -12.89 -14.01 9.86
CA LEU A 37 -12.02 -15.00 9.27
C LEU A 37 -10.90 -15.20 10.31
N PRO A 38 -10.61 -16.44 10.75
CA PRO A 38 -9.34 -16.67 11.41
C PRO A 38 -8.28 -16.19 10.42
N GLY A 39 -7.59 -15.10 10.78
CA GLY A 39 -6.39 -14.71 10.05
C GLY A 39 -5.48 -15.94 9.99
N PRO A 40 -4.72 -16.14 8.90
CA PRO A 40 -3.79 -17.26 8.82
C PRO A 40 -3.00 -17.31 10.12
N GLU A 41 -3.09 -18.44 10.83
CA GLU A 41 -2.22 -18.68 11.98
C GLU A 41 -0.79 -18.38 11.51
N PRO A 42 -0.01 -17.59 12.28
CA PRO A 42 1.37 -17.34 11.91
C PRO A 42 2.02 -18.69 11.68
N ALA A 43 2.59 -18.90 10.48
CA ALA A 43 3.38 -20.08 10.21
C ALA A 43 4.38 -20.19 11.37
N ALA A 44 4.33 -21.29 12.12
CA ALA A 44 5.14 -21.49 13.31
C ALA A 44 6.65 -21.44 13.01
N ASP A 45 7.01 -21.39 11.73
CA ASP A 45 8.36 -21.35 11.19
C ASP A 45 8.64 -20.11 10.32
N ALA A 46 7.83 -19.05 10.39
CA ALA A 46 8.23 -17.78 9.79
C ALA A 46 9.57 -17.38 10.42
N PRO A 47 10.64 -17.15 9.62
CA PRO A 47 11.97 -16.92 10.16
C PRO A 47 11.86 -15.79 11.17
N ASP A 48 12.23 -16.10 12.41
CA ASP A 48 12.28 -15.10 13.46
C ASP A 48 13.15 -13.98 12.90
N PHE A 49 12.59 -12.77 12.97
CA PHE A 49 13.35 -11.58 12.67
C PHE A 49 14.36 -11.50 13.81
N ASN A 50 15.48 -12.23 13.70
CA ASN A 50 16.58 -12.17 14.64
C ASN A 50 17.10 -10.73 14.55
N SER A 51 16.59 -9.90 15.46
CA SER A 51 17.02 -8.55 15.79
C SER A 51 18.52 -8.46 16.05
N ASP A 52 19.14 -9.60 16.33
CA ASP A 52 20.50 -9.72 16.83
C ASP A 52 21.56 -9.43 15.76
N ASP A 53 21.20 -9.50 14.46
CA ASP A 53 22.18 -9.36 13.36
C ASP A 53 22.22 -7.95 12.72
N TYR A 54 21.29 -7.05 13.09
CA TYR A 54 21.14 -5.74 12.43
C TYR A 54 21.25 -4.53 13.36
N GLY A 55 21.79 -4.68 14.57
CA GLY A 55 22.01 -3.56 15.51
C GLY A 55 20.73 -2.87 15.98
N THR A 56 19.56 -3.38 15.61
CA THR A 56 18.27 -2.94 16.11
C THR A 56 18.08 -3.61 17.46
N SER A 57 18.27 -2.86 18.54
CA SER A 57 18.09 -3.39 19.89
C SER A 57 16.73 -4.13 19.97
N PRO A 58 16.65 -5.36 20.51
CA PRO A 58 15.39 -6.08 20.68
C PRO A 58 14.36 -5.29 21.53
N ASP A 59 14.81 -4.29 22.29
CA ASP A 59 13.98 -3.34 23.03
C ASP A 59 13.37 -2.23 22.16
N ALA A 60 13.69 -2.17 20.87
CA ALA A 60 13.24 -1.13 19.96
C ALA A 60 11.82 -1.38 19.41
N ARG A 61 10.93 -2.08 20.12
CA ARG A 61 9.52 -2.16 19.69
C ARG A 61 8.80 -0.86 20.01
N SER A 62 7.73 -0.59 19.26
CA SER A 62 6.90 0.59 19.44
C SER A 62 5.88 0.34 20.55
N ASP A 63 5.87 1.21 21.56
CA ASP A 63 4.82 1.26 22.60
C ASP A 63 3.56 2.01 22.12
N ASP A 64 3.70 2.87 21.10
CA ASP A 64 2.61 3.59 20.44
C ASP A 64 2.82 3.58 18.91
N LEU A 65 2.35 2.50 18.29
CA LEU A 65 2.53 2.27 16.85
C LEU A 65 1.90 3.39 16.01
N ALA A 66 0.79 3.99 16.46
CA ALA A 66 0.13 5.04 15.71
C ALA A 66 0.96 6.34 15.70
N ALA A 67 1.55 6.69 16.85
CA ALA A 67 2.46 7.82 16.95
C ALA A 67 3.73 7.61 16.13
N ASP A 68 4.32 6.41 16.19
CA ASP A 68 5.55 6.10 15.45
C ASP A 68 5.31 6.04 13.93
N LEU A 69 4.17 5.50 13.48
CA LEU A 69 3.79 5.55 12.06
C LEU A 69 3.67 7.00 11.57
N LYS A 70 3.14 7.91 12.38
CA LYS A 70 3.10 9.33 12.01
C LYS A 70 4.49 9.96 12.02
N LEU A 71 5.31 9.64 13.02
CA LEU A 71 6.62 10.22 13.22
C LEU A 71 7.64 9.75 12.19
N MET A 72 7.60 8.49 11.75
CA MET A 72 8.56 7.94 10.79
C MET A 72 8.51 8.63 9.42
N TRP A 73 7.39 9.26 9.07
CA TRP A 73 7.24 10.03 7.85
C TRP A 73 7.63 11.51 8.00
N GLN A 74 8.12 11.93 9.17
CA GLN A 74 8.55 13.30 9.39
C GLN A 74 9.84 13.60 8.61
N THR A 75 9.83 14.73 7.90
CA THR A 75 11.01 15.25 7.20
C THR A 75 11.32 16.67 7.64
N ALA A 76 12.59 17.06 7.52
CA ALA A 76 13.07 18.42 7.69
C ALA A 76 14.11 18.72 6.59
N ARG A 77 13.92 19.83 5.87
CA ARG A 77 14.81 20.23 4.77
C ARG A 77 15.02 19.14 3.70
N GLY A 78 13.97 18.36 3.42
CA GLY A 78 14.00 17.31 2.41
C GLY A 78 14.62 15.97 2.86
N ALA A 79 15.05 15.87 4.12
CA ALA A 79 15.63 14.66 4.70
C ALA A 79 14.80 14.13 5.89
N SER A 80 14.93 12.86 6.24
CA SER A 80 14.33 12.31 7.46
C SER A 80 14.95 12.96 8.70
N THR A 81 14.12 13.25 9.70
CA THR A 81 14.65 13.67 11.01
C THR A 81 15.27 12.47 11.74
N PRO A 82 16.20 12.67 12.70
CA PRO A 82 16.68 11.58 13.54
C PRO A 82 15.54 10.82 14.24
N GLN A 83 14.51 11.55 14.68
CA GLN A 83 13.33 10.97 15.30
C GLN A 83 12.54 10.07 14.33
N ALA A 84 12.44 10.46 13.06
CA ALA A 84 11.77 9.67 12.03
C ALA A 84 12.51 8.35 11.76
N ILE A 85 13.84 8.38 11.72
CA ILE A 85 14.67 7.18 11.53
C ILE A 85 14.43 6.19 12.68
N HIS A 86 14.51 6.67 13.93
CA HIS A 86 14.23 5.81 15.10
C HIS A 86 12.79 5.33 15.16
N ALA A 87 11.82 6.15 14.74
CA ALA A 87 10.42 5.71 14.65
C ALA A 87 10.24 4.60 13.60
N ALA A 88 10.91 4.71 12.44
CA ALA A 88 10.91 3.66 11.44
C ALA A 88 11.48 2.35 11.98
N GLU A 89 12.62 2.41 12.67
CA GLU A 89 13.22 1.25 13.36
C GLU A 89 12.21 0.57 14.27
N ARG A 90 11.48 1.35 15.07
CA ARG A 90 10.45 0.81 15.96
C ARG A 90 9.26 0.21 15.22
N VAL A 91 8.77 0.86 14.17
CA VAL A 91 7.67 0.35 13.35
C VAL A 91 8.05 -0.99 12.72
N PHE A 92 9.21 -1.08 12.07
CA PHE A 92 9.64 -2.31 11.39
C PHE A 92 10.01 -3.44 12.36
N ALA A 93 10.44 -3.14 13.58
CA ALA A 93 10.62 -4.13 14.64
C ALA A 93 9.30 -4.63 15.26
N THR A 94 8.20 -3.89 15.07
CA THR A 94 6.90 -4.17 15.68
C THR A 94 5.93 -4.85 14.72
N VAL A 95 5.90 -4.42 13.46
CA VAL A 95 4.91 -4.86 12.49
C VAL A 95 5.36 -6.14 11.79
N LYS A 96 4.53 -7.19 11.85
CA LYS A 96 4.72 -8.41 11.07
C LYS A 96 4.29 -8.18 9.63
N LEU A 97 5.26 -8.12 8.70
CA LEU A 97 5.01 -7.88 7.28
C LEU A 97 5.03 -9.14 6.41
N VAL A 98 5.72 -10.22 6.83
CA VAL A 98 5.81 -11.47 6.07
C VAL A 98 4.41 -12.06 5.83
N GLY A 99 4.16 -12.47 4.59
CA GLY A 99 2.86 -12.99 4.13
C GLY A 99 1.82 -11.94 3.73
N LEU A 100 2.07 -10.65 4.02
CA LEU A 100 1.18 -9.58 3.56
C LEU A 100 1.34 -9.34 2.06
N THR A 101 0.28 -8.91 1.40
CA THR A 101 0.34 -8.37 0.04
C THR A 101 0.95 -6.98 0.02
N ARG A 102 1.36 -6.49 -1.16
CA ARG A 102 1.86 -5.11 -1.30
C ARG A 102 0.87 -4.07 -0.82
N GLN A 103 -0.41 -4.25 -1.13
CA GLN A 103 -1.45 -3.33 -0.69
C GLN A 103 -1.62 -3.38 0.83
N GLU A 104 -1.63 -4.57 1.43
CA GLU A 104 -1.71 -4.72 2.89
C GLU A 104 -0.51 -4.10 3.62
N VAL A 105 0.70 -4.19 3.04
CA VAL A 105 1.89 -3.49 3.57
C VAL A 105 1.66 -1.99 3.55
N LYS A 106 1.20 -1.43 2.42
CA LYS A 106 0.91 0.01 2.30
C LYS A 106 -0.18 0.47 3.25
N ASP A 107 -1.25 -0.31 3.41
CA ASP A 107 -2.33 0.01 4.34
C ASP A 107 -1.86 -0.05 5.79
N ARG A 108 -0.89 -0.93 6.10
CA ARG A 108 -0.36 -1.13 7.44
C ARG A 108 0.65 -0.08 7.87
N ILE A 109 1.62 0.25 7.02
CA ILE A 109 2.75 1.12 7.37
C ILE A 109 2.84 2.39 6.52
N GLY A 110 1.97 2.56 5.52
CA GLY A 110 1.99 3.68 4.60
C GLY A 110 2.65 3.35 3.26
N ASP A 111 2.28 4.10 2.22
CA ASP A 111 2.90 4.04 0.90
C ASP A 111 4.07 5.03 0.81
N ALA A 112 5.29 4.50 0.73
CA ALA A 112 6.50 5.32 0.60
C ALA A 112 6.41 6.34 -0.55
N LYS A 113 5.70 6.04 -1.65
CA LYS A 113 5.53 6.99 -2.78
C LYS A 113 4.53 8.12 -2.49
N ALA A 114 3.59 7.89 -1.58
CA ALA A 114 2.58 8.91 -1.23
C ALA A 114 3.13 9.95 -0.26
N PHE A 115 4.14 9.59 0.54
CA PHE A 115 4.77 10.48 1.53
C PHE A 115 6.03 11.19 0.98
N THR A 116 6.36 11.02 -0.30
CA THR A 116 7.52 11.66 -0.95
C THR A 116 7.17 13.03 -1.55
N ASP A 117 6.95 14.04 -0.71
CA ASP A 117 7.57 15.36 -0.96
C ASP A 117 9.09 15.31 -0.66
N SER A 118 9.53 14.17 -0.13
CA SER A 118 10.91 13.80 0.11
C SER A 118 11.71 13.77 -1.19
N GLN A 119 12.65 14.70 -1.30
CA GLN A 119 13.43 15.03 -2.51
C GLN A 119 14.53 14.00 -2.84
N TYR A 120 14.37 12.72 -2.49
CA TYR A 120 15.39 11.70 -2.80
C TYR A 120 15.40 11.41 -4.31
N ASN A 121 16.17 12.21 -5.04
CA ASN A 121 16.30 12.21 -6.50
C ASN A 121 17.41 11.31 -7.04
N PHE A 122 18.07 10.49 -6.20
CA PHE A 122 19.15 9.63 -6.67
C PHE A 122 18.65 8.24 -7.08
N PRO A 123 19.10 7.72 -8.24
CA PRO A 123 18.75 6.39 -8.70
C PRO A 123 19.22 5.36 -7.67
N PHE A 124 18.22 4.67 -7.13
CA PHE A 124 18.29 3.63 -6.11
C PHE A 124 19.35 2.56 -6.46
N TYR A 125 20.08 2.06 -5.45
CA TYR A 125 20.80 0.80 -5.60
C TYR A 125 19.79 -0.27 -6.02
N PRO A 126 19.99 -0.93 -7.17
CA PRO A 126 18.90 -1.55 -7.89
C PRO A 126 18.38 -2.75 -7.11
N THR A 127 17.09 -2.75 -6.79
CA THR A 127 16.36 -3.99 -6.58
C THR A 127 15.73 -4.36 -7.90
N THR A 128 16.46 -5.09 -8.73
CA THR A 128 15.82 -5.90 -9.76
C THR A 128 14.81 -6.82 -9.06
N GLY A 129 13.55 -6.78 -9.50
CA GLY A 129 12.48 -7.63 -8.97
C GLY A 129 11.41 -6.89 -8.16
N PRO A 130 10.44 -7.65 -7.61
CA PRO A 130 9.26 -7.11 -6.94
C PRO A 130 9.60 -6.71 -5.51
N VAL A 131 10.10 -5.48 -5.30
CA VAL A 131 10.48 -4.95 -3.97
C VAL A 131 9.76 -3.63 -3.69
N LEU A 132 9.34 -3.40 -2.43
CA LEU A 132 9.03 -2.07 -1.91
C LEU A 132 10.20 -1.59 -1.05
N VAL A 133 10.62 -0.35 -1.25
CA VAL A 133 11.76 0.24 -0.55
C VAL A 133 11.26 1.38 0.33
N TYR A 134 11.62 1.35 1.61
CA TYR A 134 11.38 2.39 2.60
C TYR A 134 12.73 2.95 3.05
N ARG A 135 13.06 4.17 2.68
CA ARG A 135 14.35 4.81 3.03
C ARG A 135 14.11 5.98 3.98
N PHE A 136 14.91 6.03 5.03
CA PHE A 136 14.91 7.09 6.04
C PHE A 136 16.35 7.56 6.20
N ASP A 137 16.70 8.72 5.63
CA ASP A 137 18.08 9.19 5.50
C ASP A 137 18.19 10.66 5.91
N ASN A 138 19.13 11.03 6.78
CA ASN A 138 19.25 12.43 7.21
C ASN A 138 20.21 13.26 6.34
N GLY A 139 20.87 12.64 5.35
CA GLY A 139 21.79 13.29 4.40
C GLY A 139 23.15 13.74 4.97
N ALA A 140 23.35 13.67 6.29
CA ALA A 140 24.57 14.14 6.96
C ALA A 140 25.40 13.01 7.59
N TRP A 141 24.75 11.94 8.04
CA TRP A 141 25.37 10.82 8.77
C TRP A 141 24.82 9.47 8.31
N GLY A 142 24.16 9.44 7.15
CA GLY A 142 23.48 8.27 6.66
C GLY A 142 22.09 8.05 7.28
N GLY A 143 21.62 6.81 7.21
CA GLY A 143 20.31 6.38 7.69
C GLY A 143 20.04 4.90 7.44
N GLY A 144 18.78 4.56 7.25
CA GLY A 144 18.33 3.18 7.08
C GLY A 144 17.45 2.99 5.85
N GLN A 145 17.53 1.80 5.25
CA GLN A 145 16.64 1.37 4.19
C GLN A 145 16.05 -0.01 4.49
N TYR A 146 14.74 -0.15 4.38
CA TYR A 146 14.02 -1.42 4.48
C TYR A 146 13.56 -1.85 3.09
N ASN A 147 14.08 -2.97 2.63
CA ASN A 147 13.68 -3.64 1.40
C ASN A 147 12.68 -4.74 1.72
N VAL A 148 11.41 -4.50 1.41
CA VAL A 148 10.33 -5.48 1.52
C VAL A 148 10.26 -6.24 0.19
N ARG A 149 10.75 -7.49 0.18
CA ARG A 149 10.78 -8.36 -1.00
C ARG A 149 9.49 -9.18 -1.09
N PHE A 150 8.98 -9.31 -2.30
CA PHE A 150 7.76 -10.05 -2.60
C PHE A 150 8.09 -11.30 -3.44
N ASP A 151 7.25 -12.32 -3.35
CA ASP A 151 7.24 -13.47 -4.26
C ASP A 151 6.40 -13.18 -5.53
N PRO A 152 6.30 -14.14 -6.48
CA PRO A 152 5.46 -13.97 -7.67
C PRO A 152 3.96 -13.77 -7.40
N ASP A 153 3.46 -14.16 -6.22
CA ASP A 153 2.06 -14.00 -5.80
C ASP A 153 1.82 -12.68 -5.04
N ASP A 154 2.78 -11.76 -5.10
CA ASP A 154 2.80 -10.45 -4.44
C ASP A 154 2.72 -10.54 -2.91
N ARG A 155 3.24 -11.61 -2.30
CA ARG A 155 3.32 -11.78 -0.84
C ARG A 155 4.73 -11.46 -0.33
N VAL A 156 4.84 -10.78 0.80
CA VAL A 156 6.13 -10.49 1.43
C VAL A 156 6.79 -11.80 1.88
N ILE A 157 7.99 -12.06 1.37
CA ILE A 157 8.82 -13.21 1.80
C ILE A 157 9.93 -12.81 2.75
N ARG A 158 10.38 -11.56 2.69
CA ARG A 158 11.49 -11.06 3.50
C ARG A 158 11.45 -9.56 3.57
N VAL A 159 11.84 -9.02 4.72
CA VAL A 159 12.18 -7.61 4.89
C VAL A 159 13.65 -7.55 5.28
N GLN A 160 14.42 -6.74 4.57
CA GLN A 160 15.87 -6.59 4.76
C GLN A 160 16.19 -5.16 5.14
N TYR A 161 16.87 -4.96 6.26
CA TYR A 161 17.45 -3.67 6.62
C TYR A 161 18.83 -3.50 5.98
N LEU A 162 19.11 -2.30 5.49
CA LEU A 162 20.40 -1.87 4.96
C LEU A 162 20.75 -0.54 5.63
N MET A 163 21.92 -0.49 6.27
CA MET A 163 22.49 0.77 6.69
C MET A 163 22.93 1.55 5.45
N ILE A 164 22.62 2.84 5.42
CA ILE A 164 23.09 3.78 4.41
C ILE A 164 24.11 4.66 5.11
N GLU A 165 25.33 4.70 4.60
CA GLU A 165 26.39 5.62 5.03
C GLU A 165 26.41 6.90 4.19
#